data_AF-B9TIF8-F1
#
_entry.id   AF-B9TIF8-F1
#
_cell.length_a   1.000
_cell.length_b   1.000
_cell.length_c   1.000
_cell.angle_alpha   90.00
_cell.angle_beta   90.00
_cell.angle_gamma   90.00
#
_symmetry.space_group_name_H-M   'P 1'
#
loop_
_entity.id
_entity.type
_entity.pdbx_description
1 polymer ?
#
loop_
_entity_poly.entity_id
_entity_poly.type
_entity_poly.pdbx_seq_one_letter_code
_entity_poly.pdbx_strand_id
1 'polypeptide(L)'
;MPSSLEQRSLEEGFLRLAQAKELVMKNNNQSFLQKISAHLTVGPALLIIATGLWIATIGNIPLWKALSQLPEGVDAKFFTGFLTAVAALNISLIAIFAWGRLLKPVLIFSILTASITSYFMLNYGIVIDPGMVRNTIQTDVAEASDL
;
A
#
# COMPACT_ATOMS: atom_id res chain seq x y z
N MET A 1 59.47 -15.34 30.78
CA MET A 1 58.06 -15.75 30.93
C MET A 1 57.31 -14.50 31.38
N PRO A 2 56.30 -14.00 30.63
CA PRO A 2 55.60 -12.78 31.01
C PRO A 2 54.91 -12.95 32.37
N SER A 3 54.82 -11.88 33.15
CA SER A 3 54.28 -11.92 34.52
C SER A 3 52.75 -12.06 34.51
N SER A 4 52.16 -12.63 35.57
CA SER A 4 50.69 -12.82 35.67
C SER A 4 49.89 -11.51 35.63
N LEU A 5 50.54 -10.38 35.92
CA LEU A 5 49.97 -9.03 35.82
C LEU A 5 49.90 -8.56 34.37
N GLU A 6 50.89 -8.89 33.54
CA GLU A 6 50.87 -8.56 32.10
C GLU A 6 49.78 -9.35 31.36
N GLN A 7 49.57 -10.63 31.70
CA GLN A 7 48.52 -11.43 31.07
C GLN A 7 47.11 -10.89 31.36
N ARG A 8 46.85 -10.46 32.61
CA ARG A 8 45.57 -9.83 32.99
C ARG A 8 45.34 -8.51 32.27
N SER A 9 46.37 -7.68 32.15
CA SER A 9 46.27 -6.41 31.41
C SER A 9 45.98 -6.65 29.92
N LEU A 10 46.50 -7.72 29.32
CA LEU A 10 46.22 -8.08 27.93
C LEU A 10 44.77 -8.55 27.76
N GLU A 11 44.26 -9.42 28.65
CA GLU A 11 42.87 -9.88 28.61
C GLU A 11 41.85 -8.73 28.75
N GLU A 12 42.08 -7.81 29.67
CA GLU A 12 41.24 -6.62 29.84
C GLU A 12 41.28 -5.73 28.58
N GLY A 13 42.44 -5.58 27.94
CA GLY A 13 42.58 -4.87 26.67
C GLY A 13 41.75 -5.50 25.55
N PHE A 14 41.80 -6.83 25.42
CA PHE A 14 41.01 -7.55 24.42
C PHE A 14 39.49 -7.43 24.65
N LEU A 15 39.04 -7.53 25.90
CA LEU A 15 37.63 -7.36 26.26
C LEU A 15 37.11 -5.96 25.92
N ARG A 16 37.91 -4.91 26.18
CA ARG A 16 37.56 -3.53 25.84
C ARG A 16 37.50 -3.30 24.33
N LEU A 17 38.38 -3.94 23.56
CA LEU A 17 38.34 -3.90 22.09
C LEU A 17 37.12 -4.64 21.52
N ALA A 18 36.75 -5.78 22.10
CA ALA A 18 35.56 -6.53 21.70
C ALA A 18 34.28 -5.71 21.96
N GLN A 19 34.15 -5.14 23.16
CA GLN A 19 33.04 -4.25 23.52
C GLN A 19 33.00 -2.98 22.65
N ALA A 20 34.16 -2.35 22.40
CA ALA A 20 34.23 -1.17 21.54
C ALA A 20 33.77 -1.50 20.10
N LYS A 21 34.19 -2.65 19.54
CA LYS A 21 33.72 -3.10 18.23
C LYS A 21 32.22 -3.36 18.20
N GLU A 22 31.67 -3.99 19.23
CA GLU A 22 30.24 -4.26 19.35
C GLU A 22 29.43 -2.96 19.44
N LEU A 23 29.88 -2.00 20.25
CA LEU A 23 29.24 -0.69 20.38
C LEU A 23 29.30 0.11 19.08
N VAL A 24 30.45 0.10 18.39
CA VAL A 24 30.60 0.77 17.09
C VAL A 24 29.70 0.12 16.05
N MET A 25 29.64 -1.22 15.97
CA MET A 25 28.74 -1.92 15.06
C MET A 25 27.28 -1.63 15.37
N LYS A 26 26.88 -1.66 16.65
CA LYS A 26 25.52 -1.36 17.09
C LYS A 26 25.13 0.08 16.74
N ASN A 27 26.00 1.05 16.99
CA ASN A 27 25.76 2.45 16.65
C ASN A 27 25.64 2.68 15.13
N ASN A 28 26.53 2.05 14.34
CA ASN A 28 26.50 2.21 12.89
C ASN A 28 25.19 1.64 12.30
N ASN A 29 24.76 0.45 12.75
CA ASN A 29 23.49 -0.13 12.32
C ASN A 29 22.29 0.72 12.74
N GLN A 30 22.24 1.22 13.98
CA GLN A 30 21.16 2.09 14.43
C GLN A 30 21.11 3.40 13.63
N SER A 31 22.25 4.02 13.36
CA SER A 31 22.31 5.25 12.55
C SER A 31 21.92 5.02 11.08
N PHE A 32 22.23 3.85 10.52
CA PHE A 32 21.81 3.46 9.18
C PHE A 32 20.29 3.26 9.10
N LEU A 33 19.71 2.54 10.07
CA LEU A 33 18.26 2.34 10.18
C LEU A 33 17.52 3.68 10.37
N GLN A 34 18.09 4.59 11.16
CA GLN A 34 17.53 5.90 11.42
C GLN A 34 17.58 6.79 10.18
N LYS A 35 18.65 6.75 9.39
CA LYS A 35 18.73 7.43 8.07
C LYS A 35 17.67 6.92 7.10
N ILE A 36 17.47 5.60 7.01
CA ILE A 36 16.42 5.02 6.16
C ILE A 36 15.03 5.48 6.63
N SER A 37 14.74 5.38 7.93
CA SER A 37 13.44 5.79 8.48
C SER A 37 13.19 7.29 8.32
N ALA A 38 14.20 8.14 8.45
CA ALA A 38 14.07 9.59 8.30
C ALA A 38 13.65 9.98 6.88
N HIS A 39 14.13 9.26 5.86
CA HIS A 39 13.75 9.46 4.47
C HIS A 39 12.41 8.83 4.07
N LEU A 40 11.81 8.00 4.93
CA LEU A 40 10.53 7.31 4.70
C LEU A 40 9.36 7.89 5.53
N THR A 41 9.50 9.12 6.02
CA THR A 41 8.40 9.81 6.73
C THR A 41 7.38 10.37 5.72
N VAL A 42 6.71 9.48 4.99
CA VAL A 42 5.62 9.85 4.08
C VAL A 42 4.41 10.24 4.92
N GLY A 43 3.97 11.50 4.79
CA GLY A 43 2.82 12.01 5.52
C GLY A 43 1.54 11.20 5.21
N PRO A 44 0.65 10.96 6.20
CA PRO A 44 -0.62 10.26 5.99
C PRO A 44 -1.44 10.84 4.83
N ALA A 45 -1.47 12.16 4.71
CA ALA A 45 -2.17 12.86 3.63
C ALA A 45 -1.64 12.46 2.24
N LEU A 46 -0.31 12.33 2.09
CA LEU A 46 0.28 11.94 0.81
C LEU A 46 -0.07 10.49 0.45
N LEU A 47 -0.13 9.59 1.42
CA LEU A 47 -0.57 8.21 1.19
C LEU A 47 -2.04 8.14 0.75
N ILE A 48 -2.90 8.92 1.40
CA ILE A 48 -4.34 9.01 1.04
C ILE A 48 -4.48 9.55 -0.38
N ILE A 49 -3.81 10.67 -0.70
CA ILE A 49 -3.86 11.30 -2.03
C ILE A 49 -3.31 10.35 -3.10
N ALA A 50 -2.13 9.76 -2.87
CA ALA A 50 -1.52 8.83 -3.81
C ALA A 50 -2.42 7.61 -4.07
N THR A 51 -3.02 7.05 -3.02
CA THR A 51 -3.94 5.92 -3.15
C THR A 51 -5.21 6.30 -3.88
N GLY A 52 -5.83 7.44 -3.53
CA GLY A 52 -7.03 7.92 -4.18
C GLY A 52 -6.81 8.22 -5.67
N LEU A 53 -5.66 8.81 -6.04
CA LEU A 53 -5.29 9.02 -7.44
C LEU A 53 -5.02 7.71 -8.18
N TRP A 54 -4.33 6.76 -7.54
CA TRP A 54 -4.08 5.45 -8.13
C TRP A 54 -5.40 4.71 -8.42
N ILE A 55 -6.35 4.73 -7.48
CA ILE A 55 -7.68 4.14 -7.67
C ILE A 55 -8.44 4.89 -8.77
N ALA A 56 -8.47 6.22 -8.75
CA ALA A 56 -9.19 7.01 -9.75
C ALA A 56 -8.65 6.80 -11.18
N THR A 57 -7.36 6.52 -11.33
CA THR A 57 -6.74 6.30 -12.64
C THR A 57 -6.68 4.82 -13.00
N ILE A 58 -5.70 4.10 -12.46
CA ILE A 58 -5.39 2.71 -12.79
C ILE A 58 -6.47 1.76 -12.24
N GLY A 59 -6.94 1.99 -11.01
CA GLY A 59 -8.00 1.19 -10.40
C GLY A 59 -9.35 1.27 -11.13
N ASN A 60 -9.56 2.31 -11.94
CA ASN A 60 -10.83 2.57 -12.64
C ASN A 60 -10.70 2.50 -14.18
N ILE A 61 -9.71 1.78 -14.72
CA ILE A 61 -9.60 1.53 -16.18
C ILE A 61 -10.92 1.08 -16.83
N PRO A 62 -11.73 0.16 -16.26
CA PRO A 62 -13.01 -0.23 -16.86
C PRO A 62 -13.95 0.97 -17.09
N LEU A 63 -14.02 1.90 -16.13
CA LEU A 63 -14.84 3.10 -16.23
C LEU A 63 -14.33 4.01 -17.36
N TRP A 64 -13.03 4.20 -17.48
CA TRP A 64 -12.44 5.00 -18.56
C TRP A 64 -12.67 4.39 -19.94
N LYS A 65 -12.62 3.04 -20.03
CA LYS A 65 -12.93 2.31 -21.26
C LYS A 65 -14.41 2.40 -21.64
N ALA A 66 -15.31 2.31 -20.66
CA ALA A 66 -16.74 2.49 -20.90
C ALA A 66 -17.04 3.93 -21.39
N LEU A 67 -16.39 4.91 -20.78
CA LEU A 67 -16.54 6.32 -21.13
C LEU A 67 -16.03 6.62 -22.56
N SER A 68 -14.92 6.02 -22.98
CA SER A 68 -14.36 6.21 -24.33
C SER A 68 -15.15 5.50 -25.43
N GLN A 69 -16.04 4.57 -25.07
CA GLN A 69 -16.91 3.83 -26.00
C GLN A 69 -18.26 4.52 -26.23
N LEU A 70 -18.53 5.64 -25.57
CA LEU A 70 -19.78 6.38 -25.76
C LEU A 70 -19.88 6.94 -27.20
N PRO A 71 -21.04 6.80 -27.87
CA PRO A 71 -21.21 7.22 -29.27
C PRO A 71 -20.95 8.72 -29.52
N GLU A 72 -21.30 9.55 -28.55
CA GLU A 72 -21.15 11.01 -28.62
C GLU A 72 -19.70 11.48 -28.35
N GLY A 73 -18.84 10.56 -27.92
CA GLY A 73 -17.50 10.88 -27.42
C GLY A 73 -17.54 11.70 -26.13
N VAL A 74 -16.36 12.01 -25.59
CA VAL A 74 -16.24 12.78 -24.35
C VAL A 74 -15.22 13.90 -24.53
N ASP A 75 -15.65 15.13 -24.30
CA ASP A 75 -14.77 16.31 -24.35
C ASP A 75 -13.73 16.27 -23.22
N ALA A 76 -12.54 16.82 -23.48
CA ALA A 76 -11.44 16.90 -22.53
C ALA A 76 -11.82 17.64 -21.25
N LYS A 77 -12.69 18.67 -21.34
CA LYS A 77 -13.19 19.39 -20.15
C LYS A 77 -14.04 18.50 -19.26
N PHE A 78 -14.94 17.72 -19.87
CA PHE A 78 -15.75 16.76 -19.12
C PHE A 78 -14.84 15.69 -18.49
N PHE A 79 -13.93 15.12 -19.29
CA PHE A 79 -13.01 14.08 -18.81
C PHE A 79 -12.19 14.54 -17.60
N THR A 80 -11.58 15.73 -17.68
CA THR A 80 -10.76 16.28 -16.59
C THR A 80 -11.59 16.62 -15.36
N GLY A 81 -12.80 17.20 -15.53
CA GLY A 81 -13.73 17.45 -14.44
C GLY A 81 -14.20 16.17 -13.75
N PHE A 82 -14.53 15.15 -14.54
CA PHE A 82 -14.98 13.86 -14.04
C PHE A 82 -13.85 13.09 -13.34
N LEU A 83 -12.65 13.07 -13.90
CA LEU A 83 -11.45 12.51 -13.24
C LEU A 83 -11.18 13.20 -11.90
N THR A 84 -11.29 14.52 -11.85
CA THR A 84 -11.11 15.28 -10.60
C THR A 84 -12.19 14.92 -9.58
N ALA A 85 -13.45 14.80 -10.01
CA ALA A 85 -14.55 14.40 -9.12
C ALA A 85 -14.36 12.98 -8.57
N VAL A 86 -13.99 12.02 -9.42
CA VAL A 86 -13.70 10.63 -9.02
C VAL A 86 -12.52 10.59 -8.04
N ALA A 87 -11.44 11.32 -8.32
CA ALA A 87 -10.29 11.40 -7.42
C ALA A 87 -10.67 12.03 -6.07
N ALA A 88 -11.38 13.16 -6.07
CA ALA A 88 -11.83 13.83 -4.85
C ALA A 88 -12.75 12.93 -4.01
N LEU A 89 -13.66 12.20 -4.64
CA LEU A 89 -14.54 11.25 -3.97
C LEU A 89 -13.75 10.13 -3.29
N ASN A 90 -12.83 9.47 -4.03
CA ASN A 90 -12.00 8.40 -3.46
C ASN A 90 -11.13 8.90 -2.29
N ILE A 91 -10.48 10.05 -2.46
CA ILE A 91 -9.64 10.67 -1.41
C ILE A 91 -10.50 10.99 -0.18
N SER A 92 -11.69 11.55 -0.37
CA SER A 92 -12.59 11.90 0.73
C SER A 92 -13.07 10.66 1.49
N LEU A 93 -13.46 9.60 0.77
CA LEU A 93 -13.87 8.33 1.38
C LEU A 93 -12.74 7.72 2.20
N ILE A 94 -11.54 7.61 1.64
CA ILE A 94 -10.38 7.08 2.36
C ILE A 94 -10.06 7.95 3.58
N ALA A 95 -10.11 9.28 3.45
CA ALA A 95 -9.83 10.21 4.54
C ALA A 95 -10.79 10.04 5.73
N ILE A 96 -12.08 9.75 5.49
CA ILE A 96 -13.06 9.49 6.54
C ILE A 96 -12.69 8.25 7.37
N PHE A 97 -12.13 7.21 6.73
CA PHE A 97 -11.74 5.96 7.40
C PHE A 97 -10.27 5.94 7.87
N ALA A 98 -9.49 6.97 7.57
CA ALA A 98 -8.05 7.05 7.81
C ALA A 98 -7.66 7.39 9.28
N TRP A 99 -8.29 6.74 10.27
CA TRP A 99 -8.03 7.06 11.68
C TRP A 99 -6.81 6.31 12.23
N GLY A 100 -5.69 7.01 12.38
CA GLY A 100 -4.49 6.53 13.07
C GLY A 100 -3.96 5.20 12.53
N ARG A 101 -4.09 4.12 13.32
CA ARG A 101 -3.60 2.77 12.95
C ARG A 101 -4.45 2.10 11.86
N LEU A 102 -5.69 2.54 11.65
CA LEU A 102 -6.58 2.01 10.61
C LEU A 102 -6.23 2.50 9.20
N LEU A 103 -5.37 3.51 9.07
CA LEU A 103 -4.95 4.03 7.77
C LEU A 103 -4.40 2.90 6.87
N LYS A 104 -3.43 2.12 7.37
CA LYS A 104 -2.79 1.07 6.58
C LYS A 104 -3.79 0.01 6.08
N PRO A 105 -4.62 -0.62 6.93
CA PRO A 105 -5.57 -1.62 6.45
C PRO A 105 -6.60 -1.03 5.49
N VAL A 106 -7.07 0.20 5.71
CA VAL A 106 -8.00 0.88 4.78
C VAL A 106 -7.36 1.05 3.40
N LEU A 107 -6.14 1.59 3.33
CA LEU A 107 -5.45 1.78 2.04
C LEU A 107 -5.24 0.46 1.30
N ILE A 108 -4.79 -0.59 2.01
CA ILE A 108 -4.58 -1.92 1.42
C ILE A 108 -5.90 -2.48 0.89
N PHE A 109 -6.95 -2.43 1.70
CA PHE A 109 -8.26 -2.95 1.31
C PHE A 109 -8.82 -2.21 0.09
N SER A 110 -8.75 -0.87 0.08
CA SER A 110 -9.21 -0.07 -1.05
C SER A 110 -8.48 -0.41 -2.36
N ILE A 111 -7.15 -0.57 -2.32
CA ILE A 111 -6.37 -0.96 -3.50
C ILE A 111 -6.76 -2.37 -3.97
N LEU A 112 -6.83 -3.34 -3.06
CA LEU A 112 -7.18 -4.72 -3.40
C LEU A 112 -8.58 -4.82 -4.00
N THR A 113 -9.58 -4.19 -3.38
CA THR A 113 -10.95 -4.17 -3.90
C THR A 113 -11.01 -3.53 -5.28
N ALA A 114 -10.32 -2.40 -5.49
CA ALA A 114 -10.26 -1.74 -6.78
C ALA A 114 -9.58 -2.64 -7.85
N SER A 115 -8.45 -3.26 -7.53
CA SER A 115 -7.75 -4.19 -8.42
C SER A 115 -8.61 -5.38 -8.81
N ILE A 116 -9.23 -6.05 -7.84
CA ILE A 116 -10.06 -7.24 -8.07
C ILE A 116 -11.26 -6.86 -8.93
N THR A 117 -11.97 -5.80 -8.57
CA THR A 117 -13.13 -5.31 -9.34
C THR A 117 -12.75 -4.98 -10.78
N SER A 118 -11.67 -4.21 -10.95
CA SER A 118 -11.17 -3.82 -12.26
C SER A 118 -10.78 -5.03 -13.11
N TYR A 119 -10.11 -6.01 -12.52
CA TYR A 119 -9.75 -7.26 -13.19
C TYR A 119 -10.99 -8.01 -13.68
N PHE A 120 -12.01 -8.17 -12.83
CA PHE A 120 -13.22 -8.89 -13.21
C PHE A 120 -14.00 -8.17 -14.31
N MET A 121 -14.12 -6.85 -14.22
CA MET A 121 -14.77 -6.03 -15.25
C MET A 121 -14.03 -6.08 -16.59
N LEU A 122 -12.69 -6.07 -16.59
CA LEU A 122 -11.91 -6.09 -17.82
C LEU A 122 -11.86 -7.44 -18.51
N ASN A 123 -11.73 -8.53 -17.76
CA ASN A 123 -11.53 -9.87 -18.32
C ASN A 123 -12.84 -10.60 -18.59
N TYR A 124 -13.85 -10.42 -17.73
CA TYR A 124 -15.12 -11.15 -17.84
C TYR A 124 -16.29 -10.24 -18.27
N GLY A 125 -16.07 -8.92 -18.37
CA GLY A 125 -17.15 -7.98 -18.68
C GLY A 125 -18.22 -7.89 -17.59
N ILE A 126 -17.98 -8.49 -16.41
CA ILE A 126 -18.93 -8.51 -15.31
C ILE A 126 -19.01 -7.11 -14.71
N VAL A 127 -20.20 -6.51 -14.70
CA VAL A 127 -20.45 -5.30 -13.93
C VAL A 127 -20.88 -5.73 -12.52
N ILE A 128 -20.12 -5.31 -11.50
CA ILE A 128 -20.45 -5.65 -10.11
C ILE A 128 -21.66 -4.82 -9.69
N ASP A 129 -22.81 -5.48 -9.56
CA ASP A 129 -24.05 -4.92 -9.03
C ASP A 129 -24.47 -5.65 -7.72
N PRO A 130 -25.44 -5.11 -6.95
CA PRO A 130 -25.92 -5.76 -5.74
C PRO A 130 -26.48 -7.17 -5.96
N GLY A 131 -27.02 -7.47 -7.15
CA GLY A 131 -27.54 -8.79 -7.51
C GLY A 131 -26.42 -9.81 -7.68
N MET A 132 -25.32 -9.42 -8.34
CA MET A 132 -24.12 -10.25 -8.49
C MET A 132 -23.52 -10.59 -7.13
N VAL A 133 -23.39 -9.61 -6.22
CA VAL A 133 -22.89 -9.87 -4.87
C VAL A 133 -23.81 -10.81 -4.10
N ARG A 134 -25.13 -10.59 -4.19
CA ARG A 134 -26.12 -11.47 -3.56
C ARG A 134 -26.02 -12.90 -4.11
N ASN A 135 -25.96 -13.06 -5.43
CA ASN A 135 -25.87 -14.37 -6.07
C ASN A 135 -24.57 -15.08 -5.67
N THR A 136 -23.43 -14.39 -5.71
CA THR A 136 -22.14 -14.98 -5.30
C THR A 136 -22.10 -15.39 -3.83
N ILE A 137 -22.77 -14.66 -2.93
CA ILE A 137 -22.86 -15.02 -1.50
C ILE A 137 -23.87 -16.17 -1.28
N GLN A 138 -24.92 -16.24 -2.09
CA GLN A 138 -26.01 -17.21 -1.95
C GLN A 138 -25.75 -18.54 -2.65
N THR A 139 -24.91 -18.58 -3.69
CA THR A 139 -24.59 -19.79 -4.44
C THR A 139 -23.74 -20.73 -3.61
N ASP A 140 -24.23 -21.96 -3.42
CA ASP A 140 -23.51 -23.08 -2.80
C ASP A 140 -22.45 -23.60 -3.78
N VAL A 141 -21.28 -24.00 -3.28
CA VAL A 141 -20.15 -24.48 -4.10
C VAL A 141 -20.54 -25.69 -4.97
N ALA A 142 -21.60 -26.40 -4.57
CA ALA A 142 -22.19 -27.52 -5.30
C ALA A 142 -22.88 -27.10 -6.62
N GLU A 143 -23.54 -25.93 -6.68
CA GLU A 143 -24.18 -25.43 -7.91
C GLU A 143 -23.14 -24.94 -8.94
N ALA A 144 -21.99 -24.45 -8.49
CA ALA A 144 -20.91 -23.99 -9.36
C ALA A 144 -20.07 -25.14 -9.96
N SER A 145 -20.15 -26.35 -9.38
CA SER A 145 -19.43 -27.54 -9.87
C SER A 145 -20.25 -28.49 -10.73
N ASP A 146 -21.57 -28.26 -10.84
CA ASP A 146 -22.50 -29.07 -11.66
C ASP A 146 -22.68 -28.51 -13.10
N LEU A 147 -21.77 -27.62 -13.51
CA LEU A 147 -21.63 -27.06 -14.87
C LEU A 147 -20.25 -27.42 -15.44
#